data_AF-Q506Q3-F1
#
_entry.id   AF-Q506Q3-F1
#
_cell.length_a   1.000
_cell.length_b   1.000
_cell.length_c   1.000
_cell.angle_alpha   90.00
_cell.angle_beta   90.00
_cell.angle_gamma   90.00
#
_symmetry.space_group_name_H-M   'P 1'
#
loop_
_entity.id
_entity.type
_entity.pdbx_description
1 polymer ?
#
loop_
_entity_poly.entity_id
_entity_poly.type
_entity_poly.pdbx_seq_one_letter_code
_entity_poly.pdbx_strand_id
1 'polypeptide(L)'
;EHFNPPFKLCLHKWDFIPGKWIIDNIIDSIEKSHKTIFVLSENFVKSEWCKYELDFSHFRLFDENNDAAILILLEPIDKKAIPQRFCKLRKIM
;
A
#
# COMPACT_ATOMS: atom_id res chain seq x y z
N GLU A 1 33.49 -5.15 6.51
CA GLU A 1 32.03 -5.25 6.53
C GLU A 1 31.46 -4.39 5.40
N HIS A 2 30.78 -4.98 4.43
CA HIS A 2 30.14 -4.21 3.36
C HIS A 2 28.90 -3.51 3.94
N PHE A 3 29.01 -2.22 4.25
CA PHE A 3 27.85 -1.42 4.59
C PHE A 3 26.99 -1.24 3.33
N ASN A 4 25.92 -2.01 3.23
CA ASN A 4 24.85 -1.69 2.30
C ASN A 4 24.33 -0.28 2.66
N PRO A 5 24.22 0.65 1.70
CA PRO A 5 23.69 1.98 2.00
C PRO A 5 22.28 1.86 2.58
N PRO A 6 21.90 2.71 3.55
CA PRO A 6 20.57 2.64 4.16
C PRO A 6 19.47 2.90 3.13
N PHE A 7 18.34 2.21 3.28
CA PHE A 7 17.16 2.45 2.45
C PHE A 7 16.59 3.85 2.70
N LYS A 8 16.19 4.53 1.63
CA LYS A 8 15.38 5.74 1.72
C LYS A 8 13.91 5.33 1.71
N LEU A 9 13.16 5.77 2.71
CA LEU A 9 11.75 5.44 2.89
C LEU A 9 10.89 6.70 2.76
N CYS A 10 9.67 6.51 2.27
CA CYS A 10 8.60 7.50 2.36
C CYS A 10 7.47 6.89 3.21
N LEU A 11 7.20 7.52 4.35
CA LEU A 11 6.25 7.04 5.35
C LEU A 11 4.97 7.87 5.30
N HIS A 12 3.86 7.19 5.02
CA HIS A 12 2.56 7.82 4.77
C HIS A 12 2.04 8.73 5.91
N LYS A 13 2.48 8.52 7.16
CA LYS A 13 2.07 9.35 8.31
C LYS A 13 2.99 10.53 8.59
N TRP A 14 4.21 10.51 8.07
CA TRP A 14 5.25 11.47 8.45
C TRP A 14 5.69 12.36 7.29
N ASP A 15 5.83 11.77 6.10
CA ASP A 15 6.41 12.47 4.95
C ASP A 15 5.37 13.12 4.04
N PHE A 16 4.07 12.92 4.33
CA PHE A 16 3.00 13.55 3.56
C PHE A 16 2.92 15.05 3.85
N ILE A 17 2.81 15.83 2.79
CA ILE A 17 2.80 17.29 2.85
C ILE A 17 1.43 17.76 3.36
N PRO A 18 1.36 18.46 4.51
CA PRO A 18 0.11 19.03 5.00
C PRO A 18 -0.47 20.03 4.01
N GLY A 19 -1.80 20.02 3.83
CA GLY A 19 -2.49 20.89 2.89
C GLY A 19 -2.51 20.41 1.44
N LYS A 20 -1.71 19.38 1.08
CA LYS A 20 -1.85 18.65 -0.19
C LYS A 20 -2.92 17.56 -0.04
N TRP A 21 -3.68 17.28 -1.11
CA TRP A 21 -4.68 16.21 -1.08
C TRP A 21 -4.04 14.86 -0.73
N ILE A 22 -4.77 14.04 0.03
CA ILE A 22 -4.26 12.74 0.49
C ILE A 22 -3.91 11.82 -0.70
N ILE A 23 -4.75 11.84 -1.75
CA ILE A 23 -4.54 11.05 -2.96
C ILE A 23 -3.28 11.51 -3.69
N ASP A 24 -3.07 12.81 -3.84
CA ASP A 24 -1.87 13.33 -4.51
C ASP A 24 -0.59 13.00 -3.72
N ASN A 25 -0.63 13.08 -2.39
CA ASN A 25 0.50 12.66 -1.54
C ASN A 25 0.85 11.18 -1.76
N ILE A 26 -0.18 10.34 -1.84
CA ILE A 26 -0.06 8.92 -2.08
C ILE A 26 0.57 8.64 -3.46
N ILE A 27 0.04 9.25 -4.52
CA ILE A 27 0.51 9.04 -5.91
C ILE A 27 1.97 9.47 -6.04
N ASP A 28 2.28 10.70 -5.59
CA ASP A 28 3.64 11.24 -5.60
C ASP A 28 4.64 10.30 -4.91
N SER A 29 4.25 9.77 -3.74
CA SER A 29 5.12 8.91 -2.94
C SER A 29 5.44 7.61 -3.66
N ILE A 30 4.49 7.11 -4.44
CA ILE A 30 4.60 5.85 -5.16
C ILE A 30 5.39 6.03 -6.45
N GLU A 31 5.16 7.11 -7.20
CA GLU A 31 5.96 7.44 -8.38
C GLU A 31 7.42 7.73 -8.04
N LYS A 32 7.68 8.30 -6.85
CA LYS A 32 9.04 8.59 -6.37
C LYS A 32 9.73 7.39 -5.70
N SER A 33 9.04 6.27 -5.55
CA SER A 33 9.57 5.07 -4.87
C SER A 33 9.77 3.92 -5.87
N HIS A 34 10.83 3.13 -5.67
CA HIS A 34 11.04 1.92 -6.48
C HIS A 34 10.05 0.80 -6.17
N LYS A 35 9.60 0.74 -4.91
CA LYS A 35 8.69 -0.26 -4.37
C LYS A 35 7.75 0.42 -3.37
N THR A 36 6.52 -0.08 -3.30
CA THR A 36 5.49 0.36 -2.38
C THR A 36 5.19 -0.76 -1.40
N ILE A 37 5.39 -0.51 -0.11
CA ILE A 37 5.15 -1.50 0.93
C ILE A 37 3.78 -1.27 1.57
N PHE A 38 2.94 -2.29 1.56
CA PHE A 38 1.66 -2.32 2.23
C PHE A 38 1.76 -3.21 3.47
N VAL A 39 1.56 -2.62 4.65
CA VAL A 39 1.54 -3.35 5.92
C VAL A 39 0.08 -3.70 6.24
N LEU A 40 -0.30 -4.94 5.94
CA LEU A 40 -1.65 -5.46 6.10
C LEU A 40 -1.92 -5.87 7.55
N SER A 41 -2.98 -5.32 8.11
CA SER A 41 -3.56 -5.67 9.42
C SER A 41 -5.08 -5.57 9.33
N GLU A 42 -5.80 -6.08 10.32
CA GLU A 42 -7.26 -5.92 10.33
C GLU A 42 -7.67 -4.45 10.33
N ASN A 43 -6.94 -3.64 11.10
CA ASN A 43 -7.18 -2.20 11.17
C ASN A 43 -6.95 -1.54 9.82
N PHE A 44 -5.88 -1.90 9.10
CA PHE A 44 -5.59 -1.36 7.79
C PHE A 44 -6.70 -1.68 6.77
N VAL A 45 -7.19 -2.93 6.77
CA VAL A 45 -8.28 -3.36 5.89
C VAL A 45 -9.57 -2.60 6.19
N LYS A 46 -9.88 -2.35 7.47
CA LYS A 46 -11.10 -1.65 7.89
C LYS A 46 -11.05 -0.13 7.63
N SER A 47 -9.90 0.52 7.80
CA SER A 47 -9.80 1.99 7.79
C SER A 47 -9.27 2.59 6.48
N GLU A 48 -8.31 1.94 5.84
CA GLU A 48 -7.55 2.55 4.74
C GLU A 48 -7.80 1.85 3.40
N TRP A 49 -7.88 0.53 3.39
CA TRP A 49 -7.84 -0.27 2.15
C TRP A 49 -8.87 0.14 1.09
N CYS A 50 -10.05 0.60 1.49
CA CYS A 50 -11.07 1.06 0.53
C CYS A 50 -10.59 2.16 -0.41
N LYS A 51 -9.83 3.13 0.12
CA LYS A 51 -9.25 4.23 -0.68
C LYS A 51 -8.24 3.65 -1.67
N TYR A 52 -7.42 2.73 -1.16
CA TYR A 52 -6.38 2.10 -1.95
C TYR A 52 -6.96 1.25 -3.10
N GLU A 53 -8.04 0.50 -2.86
CA GLU A 53 -8.56 -0.37 -3.90
C GLU A 53 -9.20 0.38 -5.08
N LEU A 54 -9.91 1.48 -4.79
CA LEU A 54 -10.52 2.31 -5.82
C LEU A 54 -9.44 3.07 -6.61
N ASP A 55 -8.58 3.81 -5.92
CA ASP A 55 -7.65 4.73 -6.57
C ASP A 55 -6.49 4.00 -7.24
N PHE A 56 -6.02 2.87 -6.69
CA PHE A 56 -4.85 2.15 -7.21
C PHE A 56 -5.16 1.09 -8.24
N SER A 57 -6.44 0.84 -8.48
CA SER A 57 -6.85 0.10 -9.66
C SER A 57 -6.31 0.75 -10.94
N HIS A 58 -6.19 2.08 -10.96
CA HIS A 58 -5.65 2.86 -12.07
C HIS A 58 -4.13 2.76 -12.22
N PHE A 59 -3.39 2.65 -11.12
CA PHE A 59 -1.91 2.64 -11.12
C PHE A 59 -1.29 1.25 -11.33
N ARG A 60 -2.11 0.21 -11.53
CA ARG A 60 -1.64 -1.16 -11.80
C ARG A 60 -0.63 -1.70 -10.77
N LEU A 61 -0.61 -1.17 -9.55
CA LEU A 61 0.34 -1.59 -8.51
C LEU A 61 0.14 -3.05 -8.11
N PHE A 62 -1.08 -3.55 -8.25
CA PHE A 62 -1.48 -4.91 -7.90
C PHE A 62 -1.73 -5.79 -9.13
N ASP A 63 -1.28 -5.36 -10.31
CA ASP A 63 -1.34 -6.19 -11.50
C ASP A 63 -0.22 -7.25 -11.44
N GLU A 64 -0.51 -8.47 -11.89
CA GLU A 64 0.36 -9.65 -11.76
C GLU A 64 1.76 -9.47 -12.38
N ASN A 65 1.92 -8.51 -13.29
CA ASN A 65 3.18 -8.21 -13.98
C ASN A 65 3.94 -7.01 -13.38
N ASN A 66 3.43 -6.39 -12.31
CA ASN A 66 4.05 -5.22 -11.69
C ASN A 66 4.63 -5.58 -10.32
N ASP A 67 5.95 -5.74 -10.27
CA ASP A 67 6.70 -6.00 -9.03
C ASP A 67 6.79 -4.74 -8.13
N ALA A 68 5.96 -3.71 -8.35
CA ALA A 68 6.01 -2.47 -7.58
C ALA A 68 5.45 -2.60 -6.16
N ALA A 69 4.56 -3.57 -5.87
CA ALA A 69 3.93 -3.69 -4.55
C ALA A 69 4.49 -4.86 -3.74
N ILE A 70 4.87 -4.59 -2.49
CA ILE A 70 5.29 -5.58 -1.49
C ILE A 70 4.24 -5.60 -0.39
N LEU A 71 3.65 -6.77 -0.12
CA LEU A 71 2.65 -6.94 0.92
C LEU A 71 3.28 -7.62 2.13
N ILE A 72 3.20 -6.97 3.29
CA ILE A 72 3.66 -7.49 4.57
C ILE A 72 2.44 -7.74 5.43
N LEU A 73 2.20 -8.99 5.80
CA LEU A 73 1.15 -9.35 6.74
C LEU A 73 1.66 -9.15 8.17
N LEU A 74 1.18 -8.11 8.86
CA LEU A 74 1.55 -7.81 10.24
C LEU A 74 0.90 -8.78 11.23
N GLU A 75 -0.35 -9.14 10.96
CA GLU A 75 -1.16 -10.07 11.74
C GLU A 75 -2.05 -10.89 10.81
N PRO A 76 -2.42 -12.14 11.16
CA PRO A 76 -3.36 -12.91 10.35
C PRO A 76 -4.71 -12.20 10.28
N ILE A 77 -5.23 -12.01 9.06
CA ILE A 77 -6.53 -11.38 8.81
C ILE A 77 -7.52 -12.46 8.39
N ASP A 78 -8.66 -12.56 9.07
CA ASP A 78 -9.74 -13.45 8.64
C ASP A 78 -10.31 -12.97 7.30
N LYS A 79 -10.31 -13.86 6.30
CA LYS A 79 -10.91 -13.57 4.97
C LYS A 79 -12.38 -13.15 5.07
N LYS A 80 -13.09 -13.56 6.12
CA LYS A 80 -14.48 -13.15 6.39
C LYS A 80 -14.58 -11.69 6.83
N ALA A 81 -13.53 -11.14 7.44
CA ALA A 81 -13.48 -9.75 7.86
C ALA A 81 -13.18 -8.79 6.69
N ILE A 82 -12.71 -9.31 5.54
CA ILE A 82 -12.45 -8.52 4.33
C ILE A 82 -13.77 -8.27 3.60
N PRO A 83 -14.20 -7.01 3.43
CA PRO A 83 -15.40 -6.68 2.66
C PRO A 83 -15.39 -7.30 1.27
N GLN A 84 -16.53 -7.84 0.82
CA GLN A 84 -16.65 -8.52 -0.47
C GLN A 84 -16.27 -7.64 -1.67
N ARG A 85 -16.47 -6.32 -1.54
CA ARG A 85 -16.10 -5.32 -2.54
C ARG A 85 -14.58 -5.20 -2.76
N PHE A 86 -13.77 -5.77 -1.87
CA PHE A 86 -12.31 -5.73 -1.98
C PHE A 86 -11.76 -6.89 -2.80
N CYS A 87 -12.08 -6.90 -4.09
CA CYS A 87 -11.78 -7.97 -5.03
C CYS A 87 -10.28 -8.24 -5.20
N LYS A 88 -9.43 -7.20 -5.29
CA LYS A 88 -7.98 -7.33 -5.44
C LYS A 88 -7.34 -7.90 -4.19
N LEU A 89 -7.71 -7.39 -3.00
CA LEU A 89 -7.19 -7.92 -1.73
C LEU A 89 -7.53 -9.38 -1.55
N ARG A 90 -8.79 -9.75 -1.81
CA ARG A 90 -9.27 -11.13 -1.70
C ARG A 90 -8.63 -12.08 -2.71
N LYS A 91 -8.12 -11.57 -3.84
CA LYS A 91 -7.37 -12.37 -4.81
C LYS A 91 -5.94 -12.64 -4.33
N ILE A 92 -5.34 -11.68 -3.60
CA ILE A 92 -3.96 -11.79 -3.12
C ILE A 92 -3.86 -12.59 -1.81
N MET A 93 -4.88 -12.52 -0.95
CA MET A 93 -4.97 -13.24 0.32
C MET A 93 -5.62 -14.62 0.18
#